data_AF-A0A0F9BS03-F1
#
_entry.id   AF-A0A0F9BS03-F1
#
_cell.length_a   1.000
_cell.length_b   1.000
_cell.length_c   1.000
_cell.angle_alpha   90.00
_cell.angle_beta   90.00
_cell.angle_gamma   90.00
#
_symmetry.space_group_name_H-M   'P 1'
#
loop_
_entity.id
_entity.type
_entity.pdbx_description
1 polymer ?
#
loop_
_entity_poly.entity_id
_entity_poly.type
_entity_poly.pdbx_seq_one_letter_code
_entity_poly.pdbx_strand_id
1 'polypeptide(L)'
;MYNKNPEQPRPEFIIVPSLTCHAECGYCFGPHKGKMMNQSKWNDIMTFIMFMTKDLPPKEPINILFHGGEPLLAGYPFFEKNLKYLKNLAVWLHTHHPYRLRMSSRSPRTPPRYLSITYVTLLS
;
A
#
# COMPACT_ATOMS: atom_id res chain seq x y z
N MET A 1 1.21 -19.24 -25.50
CA MET A 1 1.60 -19.22 -24.08
C MET A 1 2.48 -17.99 -23.87
N TYR A 2 1.95 -16.94 -23.26
CA TYR A 2 2.69 -15.69 -23.09
C TYR A 2 3.71 -15.86 -21.95
N ASN A 3 4.98 -16.00 -22.31
CA ASN A 3 6.07 -16.15 -21.35
C ASN A 3 6.39 -14.76 -20.78
N LYS A 4 5.85 -14.42 -19.61
CA LYS A 4 6.20 -13.16 -18.94
C LYS A 4 7.66 -13.24 -18.46
N ASN A 5 8.51 -12.40 -19.06
CA ASN A 5 9.85 -12.13 -18.55
C ASN A 5 9.75 -11.73 -17.07
N PRO A 6 10.49 -12.34 -16.12
CA PRO A 6 10.47 -11.98 -14.70
C PRO A 6 10.82 -10.51 -14.40
N GLU A 7 11.31 -9.77 -15.40
CA GLU A 7 11.55 -8.33 -15.38
C GLU A 7 10.32 -7.46 -15.71
N GLN A 8 9.18 -8.04 -16.08
CA GLN A 8 8.00 -7.22 -16.36
C GLN A 8 7.53 -6.47 -15.09
N PRO A 9 7.39 -5.13 -15.15
CA PRO A 9 7.03 -4.34 -14.00
C PRO A 9 5.61 -4.68 -13.56
N ARG A 10 5.50 -5.13 -12.30
CA ARG A 10 4.22 -5.33 -11.63
C ARG A 10 3.56 -3.98 -11.38
N PRO A 11 2.22 -3.86 -11.50
CA PRO A 11 1.52 -2.64 -11.13
C PRO A 11 1.89 -2.19 -9.71
N GLU A 12 2.32 -0.94 -9.57
CA GLU A 12 2.67 -0.34 -8.30
C GLU A 12 1.78 0.85 -8.01
N PHE A 13 1.13 0.82 -6.85
CA PHE A 13 0.29 1.89 -6.34
C PHE A 13 0.98 2.55 -5.16
N ILE A 14 1.23 3.85 -5.28
CA ILE A 14 1.77 4.65 -4.18
C ILE A 14 0.58 5.31 -3.47
N ILE A 15 0.38 4.98 -2.20
CA ILE A 15 -0.64 5.56 -1.34
C ILE A 15 0.01 6.60 -0.44
N VAL A 16 -0.56 7.80 -0.42
CA VAL A 16 -0.09 8.93 0.39
C VAL A 16 -1.08 9.20 1.53
N PRO A 17 -0.96 8.54 2.69
CA PRO A 17 -1.94 8.68 3.77
C PRO A 17 -1.75 9.97 4.58
N SER A 18 -0.61 10.65 4.40
CA SER A 18 -0.31 11.93 5.06
C SER A 18 0.51 12.83 4.14
N LEU A 19 0.12 14.10 4.07
CA LEU A 19 0.90 15.19 3.49
C LEU A 19 1.72 15.95 4.55
N THR A 20 1.66 15.56 5.81
CA THR A 20 2.47 16.15 6.88
C THR A 20 3.70 15.30 7.10
N CYS A 21 4.86 15.93 7.26
CA CYS A 21 6.14 15.30 7.60
C CYS A 21 6.83 16.10 8.70
N HIS A 22 7.32 15.42 9.74
CA HIS A 22 8.10 16.07 10.80
C HIS A 22 9.60 16.13 10.48
N ALA A 23 10.05 15.47 9.41
CA ALA A 23 11.43 15.51 8.98
C ALA A 23 11.71 16.80 8.19
N GLU A 24 12.86 17.42 8.45
CA GLU A 24 13.32 18.65 7.79
C GLU A 24 14.40 18.33 6.75
N CYS A 25 14.11 17.37 5.87
CA CYS A 25 15.07 16.94 4.86
C CYS A 25 15.31 18.03 3.81
N GLY A 26 16.54 18.55 3.70
CA GLY A 26 16.90 19.63 2.77
C GLY A 26 16.76 19.30 1.27
N TYR A 27 16.56 18.02 0.91
CA TYR A 27 16.30 17.58 -0.46
C TYR A 27 14.81 17.23 -0.71
N CYS A 28 13.93 17.42 0.28
CA CYS A 28 12.52 17.07 0.16
C CYS A 28 11.73 18.22 -0.48
N PHE A 29 11.08 17.95 -1.62
CA PHE A 29 10.18 18.88 -2.29
C PHE A 29 8.70 18.64 -1.94
N GLY A 30 8.43 17.67 -1.05
CA GLY A 30 7.08 17.33 -0.63
C GLY A 30 6.50 18.37 0.34
N PRO A 31 5.17 18.46 0.46
CA PRO A 31 4.55 19.29 1.50
C PRO A 31 4.97 18.74 2.87
N HIS A 32 5.50 19.61 3.74
CA HIS A 32 5.84 19.26 5.13
C HIS A 32 4.62 19.39 6.07
N LYS A 33 3.57 20.07 5.60
CA LYS A 33 2.31 20.27 6.31
C LYS A 33 1.15 20.01 5.37
N GLY A 34 0.12 19.33 5.83
CA GLY A 34 -1.09 19.12 5.06
C GLY A 34 -2.11 18.24 5.75
N LYS A 35 -3.10 17.80 4.97
CA LYS A 35 -4.18 16.95 5.47
C LYS A 35 -3.74 15.49 5.59
N MET A 36 -4.38 14.80 6.51
CA MET A 36 -4.36 13.34 6.60
C MET A 36 -5.47 12.76 5.73
N MET A 37 -5.25 11.57 5.19
CA MET A 37 -6.27 10.86 4.42
C MET A 37 -7.43 10.46 5.34
N ASN A 38 -8.65 10.80 4.93
CA ASN A 38 -9.86 10.35 5.60
C ASN A 38 -10.36 9.01 5.03
N GLN A 39 -11.35 8.40 5.70
CA GLN A 39 -11.87 7.09 5.28
C GLN A 39 -12.54 7.12 3.90
N SER A 40 -13.24 8.20 3.55
CA SER A 40 -13.89 8.31 2.23
C SER A 40 -12.85 8.25 1.13
N LYS A 41 -11.74 8.98 1.26
CA LYS A 41 -10.66 8.96 0.28
C LYS A 41 -9.95 7.61 0.21
N TRP A 42 -9.79 6.93 1.35
CA TRP A 42 -9.30 5.55 1.37
C TRP A 42 -10.19 4.63 0.53
N ASN A 43 -11.51 4.70 0.72
CA ASN A 43 -12.45 3.87 -0.03
C ASN A 43 -12.37 4.15 -1.54
N ASP A 44 -12.30 5.42 -1.95
CA ASP A 44 -12.12 5.79 -3.36
C ASP A 44 -10.87 5.15 -3.98
N ILE A 45 -9.74 5.16 -3.25
CA ILE A 45 -8.48 4.56 -3.70
C ILE A 45 -8.62 3.05 -3.82
N MET A 46 -9.31 2.39 -2.89
CA MET A 46 -9.53 0.94 -2.98
C MET A 46 -10.39 0.58 -4.20
N THR A 47 -11.46 1.34 -4.44
CA THR A 47 -12.29 1.17 -5.65
C THR A 47 -11.46 1.37 -6.92
N PHE A 48 -10.60 2.39 -6.95
CA PHE A 48 -9.70 2.64 -8.08
C PHE A 48 -8.72 1.48 -8.30
N ILE A 49 -8.05 1.00 -7.25
CA ILE A 49 -7.11 -0.12 -7.36
C ILE A 49 -7.84 -1.36 -7.88
N MET A 50 -9.01 -1.71 -7.31
CA MET A 50 -9.80 -2.86 -7.76
C MET A 50 -10.18 -2.75 -9.24
N PHE A 51 -10.62 -1.56 -9.69
CA PHE A 51 -10.96 -1.31 -11.08
C PHE A 51 -9.75 -1.47 -12.01
N MET A 52 -8.59 -0.93 -11.61
CA MET A 52 -7.35 -1.00 -12.41
C MET A 52 -6.76 -2.42 -12.47
N THR A 53 -7.06 -3.25 -11.47
CA THR A 53 -6.50 -4.61 -11.39
C THR A 53 -7.43 -5.70 -11.88
N LYS A 54 -8.67 -5.37 -12.25
CA LYS A 54 -9.70 -6.37 -12.60
C LYS A 54 -9.35 -7.24 -13.82
N ASP A 55 -8.60 -6.67 -14.77
CA ASP A 55 -8.23 -7.32 -16.04
C ASP A 55 -6.81 -7.92 -15.99
N LEU A 56 -6.16 -7.92 -14.82
CA LEU A 56 -4.85 -8.54 -14.67
C LEU A 56 -4.97 -10.07 -14.81
N PRO A 57 -3.93 -10.75 -15.32
CA PRO A 57 -3.89 -12.20 -15.33
C PRO A 57 -4.02 -12.75 -13.91
N PRO A 58 -4.79 -13.84 -13.69
CA PRO A 58 -4.87 -14.48 -12.38
C PRO A 58 -3.49 -14.74 -11.79
N LYS A 59 -3.35 -14.48 -10.50
CA LYS A 59 -2.13 -14.56 -9.67
C LYS A 59 -1.05 -13.55 -10.02
N GLU A 60 -1.31 -12.58 -10.90
CA GLU A 60 -0.39 -11.45 -11.11
C GLU A 60 -0.28 -10.62 -9.83
N PRO A 61 0.92 -10.38 -9.26
CA PRO A 61 1.05 -9.63 -8.02
C PRO A 61 0.95 -8.11 -8.24
N ILE A 62 0.33 -7.40 -7.31
CA ILE A 62 0.39 -5.93 -7.25
C ILE A 62 1.25 -5.44 -6.08
N ASN A 63 1.91 -4.30 -6.24
CA ASN A 63 2.66 -3.65 -5.18
C ASN A 63 1.87 -2.44 -4.65
N ILE A 64 1.82 -2.30 -3.33
CA ILE A 64 1.29 -1.10 -2.67
C ILE A 64 2.40 -0.54 -1.78
N LEU A 65 2.78 0.71 -2.04
CA LEU A 65 3.77 1.46 -1.28
C LEU A 65 3.09 2.61 -0.54
N PHE A 66 3.15 2.59 0.78
CA PHE A 66 2.82 3.76 1.59
C PHE A 66 3.99 4.75 1.57
N HIS A 67 3.76 5.93 1.00
CA HIS A 67 4.71 7.04 0.91
C HIS A 67 4.00 8.34 1.32
N GLY A 68 4.65 9.49 1.19
CA GLY A 68 4.03 10.79 1.42
C GLY A 68 4.97 11.70 2.18
N GLY A 69 4.41 12.60 2.99
CA GLY A 69 5.18 13.29 4.01
C GLY A 69 5.80 12.26 4.98
N GLU A 70 5.14 12.00 6.09
CA GLU A 70 5.45 10.87 6.97
C GLU A 70 4.21 9.96 7.06
N PRO A 71 4.22 8.78 6.42
CA PRO A 71 3.07 7.88 6.39
C PRO A 71 2.58 7.49 7.78
N LEU A 72 3.49 7.30 8.75
CA LEU A 72 3.13 6.90 10.11
C LEU A 72 2.35 7.96 10.87
N LEU A 73 2.35 9.22 10.41
CA LEU A 73 1.48 10.24 10.99
C LEU A 73 0.00 10.00 10.71
N ALA A 74 -0.36 9.15 9.73
CA ALA A 74 -1.74 8.67 9.52
C ALA A 74 -2.33 8.01 10.79
N GLY A 75 -1.47 7.50 11.67
CA GLY A 75 -1.83 6.98 12.98
C GLY A 75 -2.18 5.50 12.98
N TYR A 76 -1.97 4.85 14.11
CA TYR A 76 -2.26 3.43 14.30
C TYR A 76 -3.72 3.05 13.97
N PRO A 77 -4.76 3.80 14.39
CA PRO A 77 -6.15 3.45 14.07
C PRO A 77 -6.45 3.41 12.57
N PHE A 78 -5.83 4.32 11.80
CA PHE A 78 -5.94 4.32 10.34
C PHE A 78 -5.36 3.03 9.76
N PHE A 79 -4.11 2.71 10.10
CA PHE A 79 -3.45 1.51 9.56
C PHE A 79 -4.13 0.23 10.05
N GLU A 80 -4.49 0.13 11.33
CA GLU A 80 -5.16 -1.05 11.86
C GLU A 80 -6.47 -1.33 11.11
N LYS A 81 -7.33 -0.32 10.97
CA LYS A 81 -8.61 -0.45 10.27
C LYS A 81 -8.41 -0.82 8.80
N ASN A 82 -7.54 -0.08 8.12
CA ASN A 82 -7.42 -0.15 6.66
C ASN A 82 -6.56 -1.35 6.19
N LEU A 83 -5.57 -1.78 6.98
CA LEU A 83 -4.83 -3.01 6.70
C LEU A 83 -5.67 -4.25 7.02
N LYS A 84 -6.52 -4.22 8.06
CA LYS A 84 -7.54 -5.28 8.28
C LYS A 84 -8.52 -5.34 7.12
N TYR A 85 -9.00 -4.18 6.64
CA TYR A 85 -9.82 -4.12 5.43
C TYR A 85 -9.11 -4.71 4.21
N LEU A 86 -7.85 -4.35 3.95
CA LEU A 86 -7.07 -4.93 2.86
C LEU A 86 -6.88 -6.44 3.00
N LYS A 87 -6.64 -6.94 4.22
CA LYS A 87 -6.54 -8.38 4.48
C LYS A 87 -7.86 -9.11 4.20
N ASN A 88 -8.99 -8.50 4.52
CA ASN A 88 -10.31 -9.09 4.26
C ASN A 88 -10.69 -8.97 2.78
N LEU A 89 -10.37 -7.85 2.13
CA LEU A 89 -10.47 -7.69 0.69
C LEU A 89 -9.54 -8.66 -0.03
N ALA A 90 -8.41 -8.99 0.57
CA ALA A 90 -7.52 -10.02 0.11
C ALA A 90 -8.08 -11.42 0.21
N VAL A 91 -9.21 -11.68 0.87
CA VAL A 91 -9.91 -12.96 0.65
C VAL A 91 -10.53 -12.99 -0.76
N TRP A 92 -10.93 -11.83 -1.28
CA TRP A 92 -11.41 -11.65 -2.65
C TRP A 92 -10.27 -11.44 -3.67
N LEU A 93 -9.19 -10.75 -3.29
CA LEU A 93 -7.99 -10.65 -4.12
C LEU A 93 -7.14 -11.92 -4.05
N HIS A 94 -7.04 -12.70 -2.98
CA HIS A 94 -6.21 -13.93 -2.98
C HIS A 94 -6.77 -15.02 -3.89
N THR A 95 -8.06 -14.98 -4.22
CA THR A 95 -8.61 -15.80 -5.29
C THR A 95 -8.22 -15.32 -6.69
N HIS A 96 -7.68 -14.08 -6.83
CA HIS A 96 -7.38 -13.43 -8.12
C HIS A 96 -5.93 -12.88 -8.28
N HIS A 97 -5.31 -12.19 -7.31
CA HIS A 97 -3.97 -11.56 -7.31
C HIS A 97 -3.31 -11.49 -5.90
N PRO A 98 -2.07 -11.97 -5.70
CA PRO A 98 -1.29 -11.66 -4.50
C PRO A 98 -0.89 -10.17 -4.44
N TYR A 99 -0.59 -9.63 -3.25
CA TYR A 99 -0.13 -8.24 -3.12
C TYR A 99 1.04 -8.13 -2.14
N ARG A 100 1.91 -7.13 -2.37
CA ARG A 100 3.04 -6.80 -1.50
C ARG A 100 2.86 -5.40 -0.93
N LEU A 101 2.86 -5.29 0.40
CA LEU A 101 2.81 -4.02 1.11
C LEU A 101 4.22 -3.56 1.49
N ARG A 102 4.53 -2.28 1.25
CA ARG A 102 5.77 -1.62 1.66
C ARG A 102 5.45 -0.25 2.25
N MET A 103 6.34 0.28 3.09
CA MET A 103 6.23 1.63 3.62
C MET A 103 7.59 2.32 3.64
N SER A 104 7.62 3.57 3.22
CA SER A 104 8.78 4.47 3.29
C SER A 104 8.54 5.50 4.39
N SER A 105 9.25 5.39 5.51
CA SER A 105 9.09 6.25 6.70
C SER A 105 10.46 6.70 7.19
N ARG A 106 10.55 7.95 7.67
CA ARG A 106 11.73 8.45 8.41
C ARG A 106 11.46 8.59 9.90
N SER A 107 10.26 8.23 10.36
CA SER A 107 9.93 8.24 11.78
C SER A 107 10.74 7.18 12.55
N PRO A 108 11.16 7.48 13.79
CA PRO A 108 11.66 6.47 14.72
C PRO A 108 10.54 5.58 15.29
N ARG A 109 9.26 5.88 14.99
CA ARG A 109 8.12 5.06 15.43
C ARG A 109 8.15 3.71 14.72
N THR A 110 7.89 2.65 15.49
CA THR A 110 7.77 1.30 14.92
C THR A 110 6.55 1.22 14.00
N PRO A 111 6.70 0.67 12.78
CA PRO A 111 5.58 0.42 11.90
C PRO A 111 4.61 -0.58 12.55
N PRO A 112 3.29 -0.48 12.30
CA PRO A 112 2.35 -1.52 12.74
C PRO A 112 2.82 -2.90 12.23
N ARG A 113 2.72 -3.94 13.09
CA ARG A 113 3.23 -5.31 12.85
C ARG A 113 2.77 -5.96 11.53
N TYR A 114 1.77 -5.40 10.85
CA TYR A 114 1.24 -5.87 9.57
C TYR A 114 2.07 -5.46 8.34
N LEU A 115 3.08 -4.60 8.49
CA LEU A 115 3.92 -4.12 7.36
C LEU A 115 5.06 -5.06 6.96
N SER A 116 5.25 -6.18 7.68
CA SER A 116 6.18 -7.24 7.32
C SER A 116 5.47 -8.54 6.94
N ILE A 117 4.25 -8.47 6.37
CA ILE A 117 3.61 -9.68 5.87
C ILE A 117 4.08 -9.93 4.43
N THR A 118 5.24 -10.58 4.33
CA THR A 118 5.54 -11.43 3.17
C THR A 118 4.64 -12.65 3.31
N TYR A 119 3.50 -12.68 2.62
CA TYR A 119 2.80 -13.95 2.44
C TYR A 119 3.68 -14.83 1.55
N VAL A 120 4.46 -15.70 2.19
CA VAL A 120 4.97 -16.92 1.56
C VAL A 120 3.75 -17.69 1.13
N THR A 121 3.61 -17.92 -0.17
CA THR A 121 2.64 -18.87 -0.71
C THR A 121 2.80 -20.19 0.04
N LEU A 122 1.79 -20.59 0.82
CA LEU A 122 1.63 -21.99 1.20
C LEU A 122 1.34 -22.75 -0.10
N LEU A 123 2.41 -23.24 -0.73
CA LEU A 123 2.36 -24.38 -1.62
C LEU A 123 2.58 -25.61 -0.75
N SER A 124 1.49 -26.28 -0.41
CA SER A 124 1.35 -27.73 -0.21
C SER A 124 -0.14 -28.00 0.00
#